data_AF-A0A7C8AID6-F1
#
_entry.id   AF-A0A7C8AID6-F1
#
_cell.length_a   1.000
_cell.length_b   1.000
_cell.length_c   1.000
_cell.angle_alpha   90.00
_cell.angle_beta   90.00
_cell.angle_gamma   90.00
#
_symmetry.space_group_name_H-M   'P 1'
#
loop_
_entity.id
_entity.type
_entity.pdbx_description
1 polymer ?
#
loop_
_entity_poly.entity_id
_entity_poly.type
_entity_poly.pdbx_seq_one_letter_code
_entity_poly.pdbx_strand_id
1 'polypeptide(L)'
;MIITESEMYWLTRLDALNNIFGAVAIIGVIVGLMTLYLVMFLGGDQEWYERNTKRALELLCLGLLLILIGCTGQCFVPTAKEMAAIKLIPAVSKNENVQELPNKVVDLANEWLDELRPKSDKENQCQ
;
A
#
# COMPACT_ATOMS: atom_id res chain seq x y z
N MET A 1 19.71 -1.87 -13.15
CA MET A 1 19.75 -2.03 -11.68
C MET A 1 18.96 -3.30 -11.39
N ILE A 2 19.61 -4.33 -10.87
CA ILE A 2 18.98 -5.62 -10.59
C ILE A 2 18.30 -5.50 -9.23
N ILE A 3 16.98 -5.60 -9.19
CA ILE A 3 16.24 -5.68 -7.92
C ILE A 3 16.64 -7.02 -7.28
N THR A 4 17.24 -6.97 -6.11
CA THR A 4 17.68 -8.17 -5.40
C THR A 4 16.49 -8.86 -4.73
N GLU A 5 16.56 -10.18 -4.54
CA GLU A 5 15.52 -10.98 -3.89
C GLU A 5 15.13 -10.40 -2.52
N SER A 6 16.11 -9.91 -1.76
CA SER A 6 15.91 -9.24 -0.47
C SER A 6 15.06 -7.97 -0.59
N GLU A 7 15.25 -7.17 -1.63
CA GLU A 7 14.47 -5.94 -1.83
C GLU A 7 13.02 -6.27 -2.21
N MET A 8 12.81 -7.33 -2.99
CA MET A 8 11.49 -7.81 -3.37
C MET A 8 10.73 -8.38 -2.15
N TYR A 9 11.44 -9.07 -1.25
CA TYR A 9 10.90 -9.54 0.03
C TYR A 9 10.43 -8.37 0.91
N TRP A 10 11.25 -7.34 1.08
CA TRP A 10 10.85 -6.18 1.87
C TRP A 10 9.65 -5.45 1.24
N LEU A 11 9.65 -5.28 -0.08
CA LEU A 11 8.57 -4.57 -0.78
C LEU A 11 7.20 -5.25 -0.62
N THR A 12 7.14 -6.58 -0.61
CA THR A 12 5.90 -7.33 -0.34
C THR A 12 5.49 -7.29 1.13
N ARG A 13 6.46 -7.18 2.06
CA ARG A 13 6.20 -7.10 3.51
C ARG A 13 5.88 -5.69 4.01
N LEU A 14 6.21 -4.65 3.25
CA LEU A 14 5.94 -3.26 3.64
C LEU A 14 4.45 -2.99 3.84
N ASP A 15 3.58 -3.59 3.02
CA ASP A 15 2.13 -3.42 3.17
C ASP A 15 1.61 -4.09 4.45
N ALA A 16 2.16 -5.25 4.80
CA ALA A 16 1.87 -5.93 6.06
C ALA A 16 2.34 -5.11 7.28
N LEU A 17 3.52 -4.49 7.20
CA LEU A 17 4.02 -3.59 8.25
C LEU A 17 3.13 -2.35 8.40
N ASN A 18 2.72 -1.73 7.30
CA ASN A 18 1.80 -0.61 7.33
C ASN A 18 0.45 -0.99 7.97
N ASN A 19 -0.05 -2.19 7.66
CA ASN A 19 -1.26 -2.72 8.28
C ASN A 19 -1.09 -2.97 9.79
N ILE A 20 0.10 -3.42 10.23
CA ILE A 20 0.41 -3.59 11.67
C ILE A 20 0.39 -2.24 12.38
N PHE A 21 1.03 -1.21 11.83
CA PHE A 21 0.99 0.14 12.40
C PHE A 21 -0.43 0.71 12.47
N GLY A 22 -1.24 0.48 11.43
CA GLY A 22 -2.66 0.83 11.43
C GLY A 22 -3.45 0.08 12.52
N ALA A 23 -3.22 -1.22 12.68
CA ALA A 23 -3.87 -2.02 13.73
C ALA A 23 -3.51 -1.53 15.15
N VAL A 24 -2.24 -1.17 15.39
CA VAL A 24 -1.80 -0.59 16.66
C VAL A 24 -2.49 0.75 16.94
N ALA A 25 -2.63 1.62 15.92
CA ALA A 25 -3.36 2.86 16.06
C ALA A 25 -4.84 2.62 16.42
N ILE A 26 -5.50 1.67 15.76
CA ILE A 26 -6.90 1.30 16.04
C ILE A 26 -7.06 0.79 17.48
N ILE A 27 -6.14 -0.05 17.96
CA ILE A 27 -6.16 -0.53 19.35
C ILE A 27 -6.02 0.65 20.32
N GLY A 28 -5.11 1.59 20.04
CA GLY A 28 -4.96 2.81 20.84
C GLY A 28 -6.25 3.64 20.93
N VAL A 29 -6.97 3.79 19.81
CA VAL A 29 -8.28 4.46 19.78
C VAL A 29 -9.31 3.73 20.63
N ILE A 30 -9.41 2.40 20.52
CA ILE A 30 -10.36 1.60 21.29
C ILE A 30 -10.08 1.72 22.79
N VAL A 31 -8.82 1.63 23.21
CA VAL A 31 -8.42 1.79 24.62
C VAL A 31 -8.75 3.19 25.13
N GLY A 32 -8.49 4.23 24.33
CA GLY A 32 -8.83 5.61 24.68
C GLY A 32 -10.34 5.82 24.85
N LEU A 33 -11.15 5.33 23.90
CA LEU A 33 -12.61 5.42 23.95
C LEU A 33 -13.20 4.63 25.13
N MET A 34 -12.72 3.41 25.37
CA MET A 34 -13.11 2.61 26.53
C MET A 34 -12.81 3.32 27.84
N THR A 35 -11.63 3.94 27.95
CA THR A 35 -11.24 4.69 29.15
C THR A 35 -12.14 5.91 29.36
N LEU A 36 -12.43 6.67 28.29
CA LEU A 36 -13.36 7.80 28.33
C LEU A 36 -14.77 7.37 28.75
N TYR A 37 -15.27 6.27 28.19
CA TYR A 37 -16.58 5.71 28.54
C TYR A 37 -16.65 5.35 30.02
N LEU A 38 -15.64 4.67 30.56
CA LEU A 38 -15.57 4.32 31.98
C LEU A 38 -15.55 5.57 32.87
N VAL A 39 -14.78 6.60 32.50
CA VAL A 39 -14.74 7.86 33.26
C VAL A 39 -16.08 8.59 33.23
N MET A 40 -16.78 8.63 32.09
CA MET A 40 -18.08 9.28 32.00
C MET A 40 -19.19 8.55 32.78
N PHE A 41 -19.21 7.21 32.74
CA PHE A 41 -20.26 6.42 33.39
C PHE A 41 -20.00 6.15 34.87
N LEU A 42 -18.75 5.92 35.27
CA LEU A 42 -18.38 5.58 36.65
C LEU A 42 -17.80 6.77 37.43
N GLY A 43 -17.39 7.84 36.75
CA GLY A 43 -16.81 9.03 37.38
C GLY A 43 -17.80 9.91 38.15
N GLY A 44 -19.10 9.61 38.10
CA GLY A 44 -20.10 10.25 38.96
C GLY A 44 -19.98 9.84 40.43
N ASP A 45 -19.30 8.73 40.73
CA ASP A 45 -19.00 8.29 42.08
C ASP A 45 -17.67 8.92 42.56
N GLN A 46 -17.74 9.76 43.58
CA GLN A 46 -16.60 10.52 44.11
C GLN A 46 -15.48 9.62 44.63
N GLU A 47 -15.81 8.47 45.25
CA GLU A 47 -14.81 7.51 45.75
C GLU A 47 -14.10 6.79 44.59
N TRP A 48 -14.85 6.46 43.53
CA TRP A 48 -14.27 5.86 42.34
C TRP A 48 -13.36 6.84 41.61
N TYR A 49 -13.78 8.11 41.52
CA TYR A 49 -13.04 9.17 40.84
C TYR A 49 -11.68 9.41 41.50
N GLU A 50 -11.61 9.59 42.82
CA GLU A 50 -10.33 9.83 43.52
C GLU A 50 -9.37 8.64 43.42
N ARG A 51 -9.91 7.41 43.43
CA ARG A 51 -9.08 6.19 43.37
C ARG A 51 -8.58 5.88 41.96
N ASN A 52 -9.37 6.15 40.92
CA ASN A 52 -9.11 5.67 39.56
C ASN A 52 -8.71 6.75 38.56
N THR A 53 -8.82 8.05 38.87
CA THR A 53 -8.43 9.14 37.95
C THR A 53 -7.00 9.04 37.45
N LYS A 54 -6.04 8.73 38.34
CA LYS A 54 -4.63 8.58 37.96
C LYS A 54 -4.43 7.45 36.95
N ARG A 55 -5.06 6.30 37.18
CA ARG A 55 -5.01 5.14 36.27
C ARG A 55 -5.72 5.42 34.95
N ALA A 56 -6.86 6.09 34.99
CA ALA A 56 -7.57 6.49 33.77
C ALA A 56 -6.71 7.44 32.93
N LEU A 57 -6.02 8.40 33.55
CA LEU A 57 -5.15 9.33 32.86
C LEU A 57 -3.90 8.64 32.29
N GLU A 58 -3.32 7.68 33.01
CA GLU A 58 -2.24 6.82 32.51
C GLU A 58 -2.67 5.99 31.29
N LEU A 59 -3.85 5.37 31.34
CA LEU A 59 -4.40 4.60 30.22
C LEU A 59 -4.71 5.48 29.00
N LEU A 60 -5.20 6.70 29.23
CA LEU A 60 -5.44 7.69 28.18
C LEU A 60 -4.13 8.14 27.52
N CYS A 61 -3.10 8.43 28.33
CA CYS A 61 -1.76 8.76 27.85
C CYS A 61 -1.14 7.60 27.05
N LEU A 62 -1.31 6.36 27.53
CA LEU A 62 -0.83 5.17 26.83
C LEU A 62 -1.54 4.96 25.49
N GLY A 63 -2.87 5.14 25.45
CA GLY A 63 -3.65 5.11 24.22
C GLY A 63 -3.19 6.18 23.22
N LEU A 64 -2.96 7.41 23.68
CA LEU A 64 -2.42 8.51 22.85
C LEU A 64 -1.03 8.19 22.30
N LEU A 65 -0.15 7.61 23.12
CA LEU A 65 1.18 7.18 22.68
C LEU A 65 1.10 6.11 21.59
N LEU A 66 0.21 5.12 21.73
CA LEU A 66 0.00 4.08 20.73
C LEU A 66 -0.52 4.65 19.41
N ILE A 67 -1.44 5.60 19.47
CA ILE A 67 -1.93 6.32 18.28
C ILE A 67 -0.79 7.08 17.62
N LEU A 68 0.01 7.82 18.38
CA LEU A 68 1.16 8.57 17.87
C LEU A 68 2.17 7.66 17.17
N ILE A 69 2.54 6.54 17.79
CA ILE A 69 3.47 5.57 17.22
C ILE A 69 2.89 4.92 15.97
N GLY A 70 1.61 4.56 15.98
CA GLY A 70 0.94 4.00 14.80
C GLY A 70 0.89 4.99 13.63
N CYS A 71 0.44 6.22 13.87
CA CYS A 71 0.35 7.27 12.85
C CYS A 71 1.72 7.67 12.30
N THR A 72 2.73 7.83 13.16
CA THR A 72 4.09 8.13 12.69
C THR A 72 4.66 6.97 11.89
N GLY A 73 4.45 5.72 12.33
CA GLY A 73 4.81 4.53 11.56
C GLY A 73 4.20 4.53 10.16
N GLN A 74 2.91 4.84 10.03
CA GLN A 74 2.24 4.91 8.72
C GLN A 74 2.71 6.09 7.85
N CYS A 75 3.03 7.25 8.45
CA CYS A 75 3.53 8.40 7.69
C CYS A 75 4.95 8.22 7.17
N PHE A 76 5.83 7.55 7.92
CA PHE A 76 7.23 7.36 7.53
C PHE A 76 7.47 6.08 6.72
N VAL A 77 6.57 5.09 6.79
CA VAL A 77 6.67 3.86 6.01
C VAL A 77 5.87 4.03 4.71
N PRO A 78 6.55 4.23 3.56
CA PRO A 78 5.86 4.35 2.28
C PRO A 78 5.10 3.05 1.97
N THR A 79 3.96 3.15 1.29
CA THR A 79 3.21 1.96 0.92
C THR A 79 3.98 1.11 -0.10
N ALA A 80 3.69 -0.19 -0.15
CA ALA A 80 4.33 -1.10 -1.11
C ALA A 80 4.15 -0.63 -2.56
N LYS A 81 3.02 0.03 -2.87
CA LYS A 81 2.72 0.62 -4.18
C LYS A 81 3.61 1.82 -4.51
N GLU A 82 3.84 2.70 -3.55
CA GLU A 82 4.73 3.85 -3.71
C GLU A 82 6.19 3.40 -3.84
N MET A 83 6.63 2.44 -3.03
CA MET A 83 7.98 1.89 -3.14
C MET A 83 8.19 1.14 -4.46
N ALA A 84 7.17 0.40 -4.92
CA ALA A 84 7.17 -0.21 -6.25
C ALA A 84 7.31 0.85 -7.33
N ALA A 85 6.52 1.93 -7.29
CA ALA A 85 6.61 3.00 -8.27
C ALA A 85 8.02 3.63 -8.32
N ILE A 86 8.61 3.91 -7.15
CA ILE A 86 9.95 4.51 -7.06
C ILE A 86 11.04 3.59 -7.63
N LYS A 87 10.96 2.28 -7.46
CA LYS A 87 12.00 1.33 -7.93
C LYS A 87 11.74 0.74 -9.31
N LEU A 88 10.52 0.32 -9.60
CA LEU A 88 10.16 -0.36 -10.85
C LEU A 88 10.01 0.62 -12.01
N ILE A 89 9.39 1.79 -11.82
CA ILE A 89 9.15 2.72 -12.94
C ILE A 89 10.47 3.15 -13.60
N PRO A 90 11.52 3.56 -12.86
CA PRO A 90 12.79 3.93 -13.49
C PRO A 90 13.51 2.73 -14.11
N ALA A 91 13.36 1.53 -13.53
CA ALA A 91 13.99 0.31 -14.03
C ALA A 91 13.36 -0.17 -15.35
N VAL A 92 12.03 -0.07 -15.47
CA VAL A 92 11.29 -0.37 -16.70
C VAL A 92 11.52 0.73 -17.74
N SER A 93 11.44 1.99 -17.34
CA SER A 93 11.61 3.13 -18.23
C SER A 93 13.03 3.27 -18.80
N LYS A 94 14.08 2.76 -18.14
CA LYS A 94 15.44 2.78 -18.69
C LYS A 94 15.81 1.57 -19.54
N ASN A 95 14.96 0.54 -19.59
CA ASN A 95 15.28 -0.68 -20.30
C ASN A 95 14.78 -0.58 -21.75
N GLU A 96 15.69 -0.33 -22.70
CA GLU A 96 15.38 -0.23 -24.14
C GLU A 96 14.62 -1.47 -24.64
N ASN A 97 14.99 -2.68 -24.18
CA ASN A 97 14.29 -3.92 -24.51
C ASN A 97 12.81 -3.94 -24.08
N VAL A 98 12.46 -3.26 -22.99
CA VAL A 98 11.07 -3.18 -22.50
C VAL A 98 10.29 -2.08 -23.22
N GLN A 99 10.97 -1.05 -23.71
CA GLN A 99 10.36 -0.04 -24.58
C GLN A 99 10.11 -0.57 -26.00
N GLU A 100 10.94 -1.49 -26.50
CA GLU A 100 10.77 -2.11 -27.81
C GLU A 100 9.75 -3.25 -27.83
N LEU A 101 9.46 -3.86 -26.67
CA LEU A 101 8.50 -4.95 -26.54
C LEU A 101 7.10 -4.60 -27.09
N PRO A 102 6.49 -3.45 -26.74
CA PRO A 102 5.23 -3.01 -27.33
C PRO A 102 5.27 -2.92 -28.85
N ASN A 103 6.35 -2.37 -29.42
CA ASN A 103 6.49 -2.23 -30.87
C ASN A 103 6.61 -3.61 -31.53
N LYS A 104 7.44 -4.51 -31.00
CA LYS A 104 7.57 -5.88 -31.52
C LYS A 104 6.25 -6.67 -31.45
N VAL A 105 5.45 -6.47 -30.40
CA VAL A 105 4.14 -7.12 -30.26
C VAL A 105 3.11 -6.53 -31.23
N VAL A 106 3.14 -5.21 -31.44
CA VAL A 106 2.28 -4.55 -32.45
C VAL A 106 2.67 -4.98 -33.86
N ASP A 107 3.96 -5.07 -34.15
CA ASP A 107 4.46 -5.55 -35.44
C ASP A 107 4.03 -7.01 -35.69
N LEU A 108 4.19 -7.89 -34.70
CA LEU A 108 3.75 -9.28 -34.80
C LEU A 108 2.22 -9.39 -34.98
N ALA A 109 1.46 -8.53 -34.31
CA ALA A 109 0.01 -8.48 -34.45
C ALA A 109 -0.43 -7.99 -35.84
N ASN A 110 0.29 -7.00 -36.41
CA ASN A 110 0.04 -6.52 -37.76
C ASN A 110 0.41 -7.56 -38.81
N GLU A 111 1.53 -8.26 -38.63
CA GLU A 111 1.97 -9.34 -39.53
C GLU A 111 0.95 -10.50 -39.55
N TRP A 112 0.41 -10.85 -38.38
CA TRP A 112 -0.67 -11.84 -38.27
C TRP A 112 -1.98 -11.38 -38.91
N LEU A 113 -2.30 -10.08 -38.82
CA LEU A 113 -3.45 -9.46 -39.48
C LEU A 113 -3.30 -9.45 -41.01
N ASP A 114 -2.10 -9.25 -41.52
CA ASP A 114 -1.80 -9.30 -42.95
C ASP A 114 -1.77 -10.73 -43.49
N GLU A 115 -1.37 -11.74 -42.70
CA GLU A 115 -1.52 -13.16 -43.06
C GLU A 115 -2.99 -13.59 -43.14
N LEU A 116 -3.84 -13.07 -42.25
CA LEU A 116 -5.27 -13.36 -42.23
C LEU A 116 -6.08 -12.56 -43.25
N ARG A 117 -5.47 -11.56 -43.91
CA ARG A 117 -6.12 -10.81 -44.98
C ARG A 117 -6.36 -11.74 -46.18
N PRO A 118 -7.61 -11.88 -46.65
CA PRO A 118 -7.87 -12.65 -47.85
C PRO A 118 -7.11 -12.00 -49.00
N LYS A 119 -6.22 -12.77 -49.66
CA LYS A 119 -5.57 -12.34 -50.90
C LYS A 119 -6.68 -12.02 -51.90
N SER A 120 -6.98 -10.74 -52.09
CA SER A 120 -7.88 -10.36 -53.17
C SER A 120 -7.12 -10.62 -54.46
N ASP A 121 -7.53 -11.65 -55.18
CA ASP A 121 -7.15 -11.95 -56.55
C ASP A 121 -7.31 -10.69 -57.41
N LYS A 122 -6.21 -9.93 -57.55
CA LYS A 122 -6.04 -8.90 -58.56
C LYS A 122 -4.76 -9.15 -59.35
N GLU A 123 -4.53 -10.41 -59.70
CA GLU A 123 -3.85 -10.79 -60.93
C GLU A 123 -4.95 -11.22 -61.91
N ASN A 124 -4.89 -10.78 -63.16
CA ASN A 124 -5.82 -11.06 -64.27
C ASN A 124 -6.87 -9.99 -64.63
N GLN A 125 -6.54 -8.69 -64.69
CA GLN A 125 -7.16 -7.80 -65.70
C GLN A 125 -6.18 -6.68 -66.09
N CYS A 126 -5.33 -6.95 -67.09
CA CYS A 126 -4.83 -6.02 -68.11
C CYS A 126 -3.70 -6.71 -68.89
N GLN A 127 -4.07 -7.71 -69.70
CA GLN A 127 -3.43 -7.95 -70.99
C GLN A 127 -4.26 -7.24 -72.05
#